data_AF-A0A2R6KNM4-F1
#
_entry.id   AF-A0A2R6KNM4-F1
#
_cell.length_a   1.000
_cell.length_b   1.000
_cell.length_c   1.000
_cell.angle_alpha   90.00
_cell.angle_beta   90.00
_cell.angle_gamma   90.00
#
_symmetry.space_group_name_H-M   'P 1'
#
loop_
_entity.id
_entity.type
_entity.pdbx_description
1 polymer ?
#
loop_
_entity_poly.entity_id
_entity_poly.type
_entity_poly.pdbx_seq_one_letter_code
_entity_poly.pdbx_strand_id
1 'polypeptide(L)'
;RGGEAASNGTSAEQSSASSRTGEARETTAEPSPSPREDGDATEGEPFLTVEGANAYPPERNVVTVDAGAISFVSDGADVMRPGIVEADDSIAAGDLVAINEEGHGKFLAVGRAKTDGDDMVGDSGKVVESVHHVGDDLFEFSV
;
A
#
# COMPACT_ATOMS: atom_id res chain seq x y z
N ARG A 1 -38.62 -7.83 -74.16
CA ARG A 1 -38.81 -9.29 -74.39
C ARG A 1 -38.25 -9.97 -73.15
N GLY A 2 -39.11 -10.19 -72.15
CA GLY A 2 -39.55 -11.53 -71.71
C GLY A 2 -38.72 -11.91 -70.48
N GLY A 3 -39.27 -12.00 -69.26
CA GLY A 3 -40.02 -13.18 -68.74
C GLY A 3 -39.02 -14.33 -68.56
N GLU A 4 -38.71 -14.89 -67.39
CA GLU A 4 -39.52 -15.47 -66.30
C GLU A 4 -38.60 -15.63 -65.06
N ALA A 5 -39.00 -15.23 -63.84
CA ALA A 5 -39.76 -15.96 -62.82
C ALA A 5 -38.99 -17.13 -62.15
N ALA A 6 -38.68 -16.96 -60.86
CA ALA A 6 -38.75 -18.03 -59.85
C ALA A 6 -38.77 -17.40 -58.44
N SER A 7 -39.99 -17.27 -57.90
CA SER A 7 -40.28 -17.12 -56.48
C SER A 7 -40.21 -18.49 -55.78
N ASN A 8 -39.87 -18.47 -54.49
CA ASN A 8 -40.36 -19.29 -53.35
C ASN A 8 -39.32 -19.09 -52.23
N GLY A 9 -39.56 -18.45 -51.08
CA GLY A 9 -40.75 -18.49 -50.24
C GLY A 9 -40.59 -19.61 -49.20
N THR A 10 -40.07 -19.30 -48.01
CA THR A 10 -40.39 -19.96 -46.72
C THR A 10 -39.81 -19.11 -45.57
N SER A 11 -40.71 -18.51 -44.79
CA SER A 11 -40.48 -18.07 -43.41
C SER A 11 -40.81 -19.22 -42.45
N ALA A 12 -40.08 -19.30 -41.34
CA ALA A 12 -40.55 -19.61 -39.96
C ALA A 12 -39.31 -20.08 -39.16
N GLU A 13 -38.90 -19.32 -38.12
CA GLU A 13 -39.09 -19.64 -36.69
C GLU A 13 -38.26 -20.86 -36.22
N GLN A 14 -37.69 -20.97 -35.03
CA GLN A 14 -37.45 -20.18 -33.83
C GLN A 14 -36.53 -21.11 -32.98
N SER A 15 -35.76 -20.53 -32.06
CA SER A 15 -35.34 -21.16 -30.80
C SER A 15 -34.38 -22.37 -30.85
N SER A 16 -33.19 -22.20 -30.27
CA SER A 16 -32.95 -22.59 -28.86
C SER A 16 -31.46 -22.63 -28.51
N ALA A 17 -31.21 -22.31 -27.25
CA ALA A 17 -29.93 -22.16 -26.55
C ALA A 17 -29.13 -23.46 -26.40
N SER A 18 -27.80 -23.31 -26.25
CA SER A 18 -26.93 -23.95 -25.21
C SER A 18 -25.51 -24.15 -25.75
N SER A 19 -24.52 -23.38 -25.31
CA SER A 19 -23.77 -23.48 -24.05
C SER A 19 -22.64 -24.53 -24.11
N ARG A 20 -21.39 -24.04 -23.92
CA ARG A 20 -20.30 -24.58 -23.06
C ARG A 20 -18.98 -23.91 -23.44
N THR A 21 -18.54 -22.94 -22.64
CA THR A 21 -17.50 -23.09 -21.58
C THR A 21 -16.11 -22.95 -22.20
N GLY A 22 -15.30 -21.92 -21.96
CA GLY A 22 -15.15 -21.11 -20.75
C GLY A 22 -13.90 -21.58 -20.00
N GLU A 23 -12.73 -21.08 -20.39
CA GLU A 23 -11.55 -21.03 -19.52
C GLU A 23 -11.13 -19.57 -19.42
N ALA A 24 -11.80 -18.85 -18.52
CA ALA A 24 -11.27 -17.62 -17.98
C ALA A 24 -10.16 -18.01 -17.01
N ARG A 25 -8.94 -17.58 -17.30
CA ARG A 25 -7.84 -17.66 -16.34
C ARG A 25 -8.18 -16.72 -15.20
N GLU A 26 -8.45 -17.30 -14.04
CA GLU A 26 -8.63 -16.61 -12.78
C GLU A 26 -7.28 -15.99 -12.40
N THR A 27 -7.04 -14.75 -12.82
CA THR A 27 -6.09 -13.88 -12.12
C THR A 27 -6.80 -13.49 -10.84
N THR A 28 -6.45 -14.17 -9.75
CA THR A 28 -6.70 -13.69 -8.40
C THR A 28 -5.86 -12.43 -8.21
N ALA A 29 -6.36 -11.29 -8.69
CA ALA A 29 -5.91 -10.01 -8.21
C ALA A 29 -6.29 -9.99 -6.72
N GLU A 30 -5.29 -10.01 -5.85
CA GLU A 30 -5.53 -9.80 -4.43
C GLU A 30 -6.31 -8.49 -4.27
N PRO A 31 -7.35 -8.45 -3.43
CA PRO A 31 -8.16 -7.25 -3.28
C PRO A 31 -7.27 -6.15 -2.73
N SER A 32 -7.05 -5.10 -3.53
CA SER A 32 -6.44 -3.85 -3.07
C SER A 32 -7.19 -3.39 -1.82
N PRO A 33 -6.50 -3.08 -0.70
CA PRO A 33 -7.17 -2.65 0.51
C PRO A 33 -7.93 -1.36 0.22
N SER A 34 -9.23 -1.35 0.54
CA SER A 34 -10.09 -0.18 0.40
C SER A 34 -9.57 1.00 1.22
N PRO A 35 -9.81 2.26 0.80
CA PRO A 35 -9.36 3.45 1.54
C PRO A 35 -9.96 3.41 2.94
N ARG A 36 -9.11 3.30 3.97
CA ARG A 36 -9.56 3.39 5.37
C ARG A 36 -9.75 4.86 5.71
N GLU A 37 -10.99 5.21 6.05
CA GLU A 37 -11.42 6.56 6.39
C GLU A 37 -10.55 7.16 7.54
N ASP A 38 -10.29 8.46 7.43
CA ASP A 38 -9.58 9.29 8.40
C ASP A 38 -10.17 9.10 9.81
N GLY A 39 -9.42 8.43 10.68
CA GLY A 39 -9.83 8.12 12.04
C GLY A 39 -8.61 8.03 12.96
N ASP A 40 -8.65 8.87 13.99
CA ASP A 40 -7.84 8.93 15.20
C ASP A 40 -7.10 7.63 15.58
N ALA A 41 -5.80 7.74 15.87
CA ALA A 41 -4.90 6.62 16.16
C ALA A 41 -5.18 5.86 17.48
N THR A 42 -6.40 5.90 18.02
CA THR A 42 -6.73 5.23 19.28
C THR A 42 -7.93 4.30 19.24
N GLU A 43 -8.17 3.56 18.15
CA GLU A 43 -9.03 2.36 18.19
C GLU A 43 -8.51 1.22 17.28
N GLY A 44 -7.56 0.44 17.79
CA GLY A 44 -7.54 -1.03 17.60
C GLY A 44 -6.80 -1.66 16.40
N GLU A 45 -6.05 -0.93 15.58
CA GLU A 45 -5.17 -1.57 14.58
C GLU A 45 -3.83 -1.98 15.21
N PRO A 46 -3.46 -3.28 15.23
CA PRO A 46 -2.19 -3.72 15.80
C PRO A 46 -1.02 -3.27 14.91
N PHE A 47 0.01 -2.70 15.53
CA PHE A 47 1.24 -2.29 14.86
C PHE A 47 2.48 -2.91 15.52
N LEU A 48 3.57 -3.01 14.76
CA LEU A 48 4.87 -3.46 15.29
C LEU A 48 5.44 -2.37 16.21
N THR A 49 5.93 -2.74 17.38
CA THR A 49 6.77 -1.84 18.17
C THR A 49 8.13 -1.68 17.49
N VAL A 50 8.86 -0.60 17.80
CA VAL A 50 10.20 -0.41 17.24
C VAL A 50 11.15 -1.53 17.68
N GLU A 51 11.04 -2.00 18.93
CA GLU A 51 11.78 -3.17 19.38
C GLU A 51 11.44 -4.43 18.57
N GLY A 52 10.14 -4.67 18.34
CA GLY A 52 9.66 -5.79 17.54
C GLY A 52 10.20 -5.75 16.11
N ALA A 53 10.18 -4.58 15.46
CA ALA A 53 10.75 -4.39 14.13
C ALA A 53 12.27 -4.61 14.10
N ASN A 54 13.01 -4.20 15.15
CA ASN A 54 14.45 -4.48 15.23
C ASN A 54 14.78 -5.95 15.50
N ALA A 55 13.94 -6.66 16.25
CA ALA A 55 14.10 -8.09 16.54
C ALA A 55 13.67 -8.98 15.36
N TYR A 56 12.62 -8.56 14.65
CA TYR A 56 12.03 -9.23 13.49
C TYR A 56 11.81 -8.20 12.37
N PRO A 57 12.85 -7.87 11.59
CA PRO A 57 12.77 -6.89 10.51
C PRO A 57 11.64 -7.19 9.52
N PRO A 58 10.71 -6.24 9.30
CA PRO A 58 9.68 -6.40 8.28
C PRO A 58 10.31 -6.40 6.87
N GLU A 59 9.73 -7.20 5.98
CA GLU A 59 10.15 -7.29 4.57
C GLU A 59 9.37 -6.34 3.64
N ARG A 60 8.32 -5.68 4.16
CA ARG A 60 7.40 -4.82 3.40
C ARG A 60 7.01 -3.61 4.22
N ASN A 61 6.44 -2.60 3.56
CA ASN A 61 6.00 -1.35 4.18
C ASN A 61 7.15 -0.64 4.92
N VAL A 62 8.34 -0.69 4.33
CA VAL A 62 9.54 -0.06 4.90
C VAL A 62 9.83 1.24 4.17
N VAL A 63 10.13 2.27 4.96
CA VAL A 63 10.64 3.56 4.49
C VAL A 63 12.05 3.74 5.03
N THR A 64 13.02 3.95 4.15
CA THR A 64 14.42 4.17 4.54
C THR A 64 14.74 5.66 4.53
N VAL A 65 15.34 6.14 5.61
CA VAL A 65 15.73 7.54 5.79
C VAL A 65 17.24 7.73 5.85
N ASP A 66 17.67 8.94 5.48
CA ASP A 66 19.07 9.34 5.53
C ASP A 66 19.57 9.65 6.95
N ALA A 67 20.89 9.79 7.08
CA ALA A 67 21.54 10.13 8.34
C ALA A 67 21.10 11.48 8.96
N GLY A 68 20.64 12.44 8.14
CA GLY A 68 20.17 13.74 8.60
C GLY A 68 18.77 13.70 9.21
N ALA A 69 17.95 12.73 8.81
CA ALA A 69 16.61 12.50 9.35
C ALA A 69 16.61 11.73 10.68
N ILE A 70 17.65 10.93 10.96
CA ILE A 70 17.71 10.01 12.11
C ILE A 70 17.33 10.69 13.42
N SER A 71 17.93 11.84 13.75
CA SER A 71 17.66 12.51 15.04
C SER A 71 16.21 12.96 15.13
N PHE A 72 15.67 13.55 14.06
CA PHE A 72 14.28 14.04 14.06
C PHE A 72 13.27 12.90 14.21
N VAL A 73 13.48 11.80 13.50
CA VAL A 73 12.61 10.62 13.58
C VAL A 73 12.70 9.98 14.97
N SER A 74 13.91 9.88 15.52
CA SER A 74 14.13 9.33 16.87
C SER A 74 13.54 10.21 17.97
N ASP A 75 13.39 11.51 17.73
CA ASP A 75 12.73 12.48 18.61
C ASP A 75 11.19 12.54 18.38
N GLY A 76 10.67 11.66 17.51
CA GLY A 76 9.23 11.53 17.27
C GLY A 76 8.65 12.51 16.24
N ALA A 77 9.48 13.24 15.49
CA ALA A 77 9.00 14.11 14.43
C ALA A 77 8.43 13.31 13.24
N ASP A 78 7.51 13.94 12.52
CA ASP A 78 7.00 13.42 11.26
C ASP A 78 8.10 13.36 10.19
N VAL A 79 8.01 12.37 9.30
CA VAL A 79 9.00 12.21 8.22
C VAL A 79 8.63 13.09 7.04
N MET A 80 9.63 13.88 6.62
CA MET A 80 9.54 14.78 5.48
C MET A 80 10.26 14.13 4.28
N ARG A 81 9.76 14.37 3.06
CA ARG A 81 10.34 13.82 1.82
C ARG A 81 11.87 13.97 1.68
N PRO A 82 12.48 15.12 2.03
CA PRO A 82 13.92 15.29 1.85
C PRO A 82 14.78 14.27 2.59
N GLY A 83 14.26 13.70 3.67
CA GLY A 83 14.96 12.72 4.48
C GLY A 83 14.73 11.28 4.06
N ILE A 84 13.89 11.00 3.07
CA ILE A 84 13.59 9.65 2.59
C ILE A 84 14.47 9.35 1.38
N VAL A 85 15.22 8.26 1.45
CA VAL A 85 16.10 7.80 0.36
C VAL A 85 15.45 6.69 -0.45
N GLU A 86 14.58 5.89 0.17
CA GLU A 86 13.88 4.77 -0.45
C GLU A 86 12.57 4.50 0.28
N ALA A 87 11.54 4.06 -0.44
CA ALA A 87 10.29 3.59 0.12
C ALA A 87 9.81 2.37 -0.67
N ASP A 88 9.15 1.45 0.00
CA ASP A 88 8.50 0.30 -0.65
C ASP A 88 7.33 0.77 -1.53
N ASP A 89 7.38 0.46 -2.83
CA ASP A 89 6.37 0.83 -3.83
C ASP A 89 4.97 0.27 -3.51
N SER A 90 4.87 -0.77 -2.67
CA SER A 90 3.58 -1.36 -2.28
C SER A 90 2.83 -0.59 -1.19
N ILE A 91 3.46 0.44 -0.59
CA ILE A 91 2.84 1.26 0.44
C ILE A 91 1.70 2.09 -0.17
N ALA A 92 0.52 2.02 0.43
CA ALA A 92 -0.59 2.91 0.13
C ALA A 92 -0.73 4.01 1.19
N ALA A 93 -1.30 5.15 0.79
CA ALA A 93 -1.70 6.19 1.74
C ALA A 93 -2.60 5.62 2.85
N GLY A 94 -2.23 5.87 4.10
CA GLY A 94 -2.92 5.39 5.29
C GLY A 94 -2.34 4.10 5.89
N ASP A 95 -1.43 3.41 5.20
CA ASP A 95 -0.77 2.21 5.73
C ASP A 95 0.20 2.54 6.87
N LEU A 96 0.38 1.57 7.76
CA LEU A 96 1.45 1.59 8.74
C LEU A 96 2.78 1.23 8.08
N VAL A 97 3.81 2.01 8.38
CA VAL A 97 5.15 1.86 7.82
C VAL A 97 6.20 1.82 8.91
N ALA A 98 7.22 0.98 8.71
CA ALA A 98 8.40 0.92 9.56
C ALA A 98 9.48 1.83 8.99
N ILE A 99 10.04 2.70 9.82
CA ILE A 99 11.05 3.69 9.41
C ILE A 99 12.43 3.17 9.80
N ASN A 100 13.23 2.86 8.78
CA ASN A 100 14.58 2.31 8.87
C ASN A 100 15.62 3.39 8.54
N GLU A 101 16.80 3.37 9.16
CA GLU A 101 17.94 4.18 8.70
C GLU A 101 18.86 3.44 7.71
N GLU A 102 19.39 4.18 6.75
CA GLU A 102 20.19 3.62 5.65
C GLU A 102 21.55 3.02 6.06
N GLY A 103 22.12 3.44 7.19
CA GLY A 103 23.51 3.16 7.54
C GLY A 103 23.74 1.78 8.18
N HIS A 104 22.89 1.39 9.14
CA HIS A 104 23.02 0.16 9.91
C HIS A 104 21.77 -0.73 9.85
N GLY A 105 20.72 -0.31 9.14
CA GLY A 105 19.46 -1.05 9.04
C GLY A 105 18.69 -1.10 10.35
N LYS A 106 18.76 -0.05 11.18
CA LYS A 106 18.00 0.05 12.42
C LYS A 106 16.66 0.73 12.22
N PHE A 107 15.62 0.13 12.79
CA PHE A 107 14.31 0.74 12.84
C PHE A 107 14.26 1.77 13.98
N LEU A 108 13.82 2.97 13.65
CA LEU A 108 13.80 4.13 14.55
C LEU A 108 12.38 4.47 15.01
N ALA A 109 11.41 4.25 14.13
CA ALA A 109 10.02 4.61 14.35
C ALA A 109 9.07 3.75 13.51
N VAL A 110 7.81 3.82 13.87
CA VAL A 110 6.65 3.36 13.11
C VAL A 110 5.77 4.57 12.88
N GLY A 111 5.25 4.70 11.66
CA GLY A 111 4.42 5.83 11.28
C GLY A 111 3.28 5.42 10.36
N ARG A 112 2.47 6.41 9.98
CA ARG A 112 1.37 6.24 9.03
C ARG A 112 1.67 7.00 7.75
N ALA A 113 1.64 6.30 6.63
CA ALA A 113 1.84 6.88 5.31
C ALA A 113 0.74 7.92 4.99
N LYS A 114 1.11 9.06 4.42
CA LYS A 114 0.19 10.09 3.93
C LYS A 114 0.06 10.10 2.41
N THR A 115 0.87 9.32 1.73
CA THR A 115 0.93 9.17 0.27
C THR A 115 1.38 7.75 -0.07
N ASP A 116 1.24 7.36 -1.33
CA ASP A 116 1.70 6.07 -1.83
C ASP A 116 3.24 6.02 -1.91
N GLY A 117 3.82 4.81 -1.86
CA GLY A 117 5.26 4.58 -1.76
C GLY A 117 6.07 5.23 -2.89
N ASP A 118 5.56 5.17 -4.11
CA ASP A 118 6.17 5.77 -5.30
C ASP A 118 6.21 7.31 -5.26
N ASP A 119 5.40 7.93 -4.41
CA ASP A 119 5.31 9.39 -4.20
C ASP A 119 6.00 9.88 -2.90
N MET A 120 6.67 8.99 -2.15
CA MET A 120 7.32 9.34 -0.87
C MET A 120 8.66 10.05 -1.04
N VAL A 121 9.41 9.74 -2.10
CA VAL A 121 10.73 10.35 -2.35
C VAL A 121 10.55 11.71 -3.04
N GLY A 122 11.26 12.74 -2.58
CA GLY A 122 11.24 14.06 -3.23
C GLY A 122 11.80 15.21 -2.38
N ASP A 123 11.65 16.42 -2.88
CA ASP A 123 12.34 17.59 -2.30
C ASP A 123 11.57 18.32 -1.18
N SER A 124 10.28 18.02 -0.99
CA SER A 124 9.47 18.69 0.04
C SER A 124 8.14 18.00 0.34
N GLY A 125 7.61 18.28 1.54
CA GLY A 125 6.32 17.79 2.01
C GLY A 125 6.45 16.76 3.13
N LYS A 126 5.45 16.71 4.01
CA LYS A 126 5.28 15.67 5.02
C LYS A 126 4.64 14.45 4.37
N VAL A 127 5.19 13.27 4.58
CA VAL A 127 4.72 12.04 3.91
C VAL A 127 4.51 10.86 4.85
N VAL A 128 5.05 10.91 6.08
CA VAL A 128 4.72 9.94 7.13
C VAL A 128 4.45 10.70 8.43
N GLU A 129 3.34 10.36 9.08
CA GLU A 129 3.01 10.85 10.43
C GLU A 129 3.56 9.88 11.47
N SER A 130 4.28 10.37 12.47
CA SER A 130 4.90 9.53 13.50
C SER A 130 3.85 8.95 14.45
N VAL A 131 3.94 7.66 14.74
CA VAL A 131 3.01 6.94 15.64
C VAL A 131 3.75 6.41 16.88
N HIS A 132 4.93 5.82 16.70
CA HIS A 132 5.75 5.25 17.77
C HIS A 132 7.24 5.36 17.42
N HIS A 133 8.11 5.65 18.38
CA HIS A 133 9.55 5.87 18.14
C HIS A 133 10.40 5.41 19.31
N VAL A 134 11.70 5.18 19.07
CA VAL A 134 12.66 4.76 20.11
C VAL A 134 12.76 5.70 21.32
N GLY A 135 12.35 6.96 21.18
CA GLY A 135 12.42 7.97 22.24
C GLY A 135 11.13 8.15 23.04
N ASP A 136 10.06 7.40 22.74
CA ASP A 136 8.79 7.58 23.46
C ASP A 136 8.70 6.74 24.74
N ASP A 137 7.74 7.13 25.58
CA ASP A 137 7.44 6.47 26.85
C ASP A 137 7.23 4.95 26.65
N LEU A 138 6.56 4.53 25.56
CA LEU A 138 6.28 3.12 25.26
C LEU A 138 7.56 2.31 25.00
N PHE A 139 8.57 2.92 24.39
CA PHE A 139 9.89 2.31 24.25
C PHE A 139 10.65 2.23 25.58
N GLU A 140 10.62 3.29 26.40
CA GLU A 140 11.29 3.29 27.72
C GLU A 140 10.73 2.25 28.70
N PHE A 141 9.49 1.78 28.54
CA PHE A 141 8.90 0.73 29.38
C PHE A 141 9.44 -0.69 29.11
N SER A 142 10.29 -0.89 28.10
CA SER A 142 10.82 -2.22 27.75
C SER A 142 12.09 -2.62 28.52
N VAL A 143 12.47 -1.90 29.58
CA VAL A 143 13.71 -2.15 30.37
C VAL A 143 13.46 -2.93 31.66
#